data_AF-K3XDJ9-F1
#
_entry.id   AF-K3XDJ9-F1
#
_cell.length_a   1.000
_cell.length_b   1.000
_cell.length_c   1.000
_cell.angle_alpha   90.00
_cell.angle_beta   90.00
_cell.angle_gamma   90.00
#
_symmetry.space_group_name_H-M   'P 1'
#
loop_
_entity.id
_entity.type
_entity.pdbx_description
1 polymer ?
#
loop_
_entity_poly.entity_id
_entity_poly.type
_entity_poly.pdbx_seq_one_letter_code
_entity_poly.pdbx_strand_id
1 'polypeptide(L)'
;MAFSSCTLIVIAFSYFPASIVTFLVKERQPEHNSKHQQLVSGVSLPAFWLSNYLWDLMIYIVPFASAIILIKLFDIAALTGSSDCASCTSSTFPAVILLFLLFGLAICPFTYCMSYMFREHASAQTYTIMINFLIGVVLLVVSFILDTVKSTQSANNALLFLWRFSPLFNLGNGLMNLVMAEAKAVSQSTGKKNDPFSTDVMGFELIYLVLTTIIFGALAVGIDYALTFPQIKNMTAGDHSVDDENHVDDIDVEKEAQRVASGAADGDMIKLHNLRKVYKGGKAAVRNLSFGLKRGECFGFLGINDNDDEMLTGDVVPSSGSATLSGFDI
;
A
#
# COMPACT_ATOMS: atom_id res chain seq x y z
N MET A 1 35.30 -7.04 1.60
CA MET A 1 34.71 -5.70 1.79
C MET A 1 33.42 -5.53 1.01
N ALA A 2 33.37 -5.82 -0.30
CA ALA A 2 32.17 -5.62 -1.13
C ALA A 2 30.90 -6.38 -0.67
N PHE A 3 31.03 -7.62 -0.17
CA PHE A 3 29.90 -8.37 0.42
C PHE A 3 29.25 -7.62 1.58
N SER A 4 30.05 -7.17 2.54
CA SER A 4 29.59 -6.42 3.71
C SER A 4 28.97 -5.09 3.33
N SER A 5 29.50 -4.41 2.32
CA SER A 5 28.90 -3.17 1.77
C SER A 5 27.50 -3.42 1.23
N CYS A 6 27.29 -4.50 0.46
CA CYS A 6 25.97 -4.84 -0.07
C CYS A 6 24.96 -5.11 1.05
N THR A 7 25.34 -5.88 2.07
CA THR A 7 24.45 -6.15 3.20
C THR A 7 24.09 -4.89 3.98
N LEU A 8 25.05 -3.98 4.20
CA LEU A 8 24.81 -2.72 4.91
C LEU A 8 23.89 -1.78 4.12
N ILE A 9 24.05 -1.73 2.80
CA ILE A 9 23.14 -1.00 1.90
C ILE A 9 21.72 -1.54 2.08
N VAL A 10 21.52 -2.85 1.99
CA VAL A 10 20.18 -3.47 2.12
C VAL A 10 19.58 -3.22 3.50
N ILE A 11 20.38 -3.28 4.56
CA ILE A 11 19.94 -2.93 5.92
C ILE A 11 19.44 -1.48 5.96
N ALA A 12 20.20 -0.52 5.40
CA ALA A 12 19.79 0.88 5.38
C ALA A 12 18.46 1.08 4.63
N PHE A 13 18.30 0.47 3.46
CA PHE A 13 17.07 0.57 2.68
C PHE A 13 15.88 -0.20 3.27
N SER A 14 16.10 -1.13 4.21
CA SER A 14 15.01 -1.80 4.95
C SER A 14 14.19 -0.87 5.83
N TYR A 15 14.75 0.29 6.21
CA TYR A 15 14.06 1.30 7.02
C TYR A 15 13.20 2.25 6.19
N PHE A 16 13.45 2.40 4.89
CA PHE A 16 12.72 3.34 4.04
C PHE A 16 11.20 3.05 3.98
N PRO A 17 10.74 1.80 3.80
CA PRO A 17 9.31 1.46 3.87
C PRO A 17 8.59 1.92 5.15
N ALA A 18 9.32 2.01 6.26
CA ALA A 18 8.75 2.34 7.55
C ALA A 18 8.25 3.79 7.62
N SER A 19 8.89 4.73 6.90
CA SER A 19 8.40 6.10 6.85
C SER A 19 7.08 6.17 6.09
N ILE A 20 6.99 5.51 4.93
CA ILE A 20 5.80 5.47 4.07
C ILE A 20 4.60 4.85 4.80
N VAL A 21 4.77 3.64 5.36
CA VAL A 21 3.66 2.90 5.98
C VAL A 21 3.05 3.66 7.16
N THR A 22 3.88 4.39 7.92
CA THR A 22 3.44 5.11 9.11
C THR A 22 2.48 6.23 8.75
N PHE A 23 2.80 7.03 7.73
CA PHE A 23 1.91 8.11 7.27
C PHE A 23 0.62 7.53 6.68
N LEU A 24 0.72 6.52 5.81
CA LEU A 24 -0.44 5.91 5.18
C LEU A 24 -1.42 5.24 6.15
N VAL A 25 -0.92 4.62 7.21
CA VAL A 25 -1.78 4.04 8.25
C VAL A 25 -2.38 5.16 9.09
N LYS A 26 -1.60 6.18 9.46
CA LYS A 26 -2.09 7.33 10.21
C LYS A 26 -3.21 8.09 9.49
N GLU A 27 -3.13 8.25 8.17
CA GLU A 27 -4.18 8.90 7.37
C GLU A 27 -5.51 8.12 7.33
N ARG A 28 -5.47 6.81 7.61
CA ARG A 28 -6.63 5.92 7.66
C ARG A 28 -7.12 5.63 9.08
N GLN A 29 -6.41 6.09 10.11
CA GLN A 29 -6.84 5.88 11.48
C GLN A 29 -8.12 6.66 11.78
N PRO A 30 -9.08 6.10 12.54
CA PRO A 30 -10.33 6.78 12.86
C PRO A 30 -10.13 8.13 13.55
N GLU A 31 -9.07 8.30 14.34
CA GLU A 31 -8.80 9.56 15.05
C GLU A 31 -8.39 10.71 14.11
N HIS A 32 -7.87 10.41 12.91
CA HIS A 32 -7.39 11.40 11.95
C HIS A 32 -8.25 11.44 10.68
N ASN A 33 -8.62 10.27 10.16
CA ASN A 33 -9.47 9.99 8.98
C ASN A 33 -9.31 10.98 7.81
N SER A 34 -8.09 11.47 7.59
CA SER A 34 -7.81 12.55 6.64
C SER A 34 -8.06 12.12 5.21
N LYS A 35 -7.84 10.83 4.91
CA LYS A 35 -8.21 10.25 3.61
C LYS A 35 -9.71 10.39 3.34
N HIS A 36 -10.57 10.04 4.30
CA HIS A 36 -12.01 10.18 4.12
C HIS A 36 -12.40 11.64 3.89
N GLN A 37 -11.86 12.57 4.68
CA GLN A 37 -12.11 14.00 4.51
C GLN A 37 -11.73 14.50 3.11
N GLN A 38 -10.61 14.02 2.54
CA GLN A 38 -10.23 14.35 1.17
C GLN A 38 -11.24 13.81 0.14
N LEU A 39 -11.70 12.56 0.31
CA LEU A 39 -12.69 11.95 -0.59
C LEU A 39 -14.03 12.67 -0.53
N VAL A 40 -14.54 13.00 0.67
CA VAL A 40 -15.78 13.79 0.86
C VAL A 40 -15.64 15.20 0.29
N SER A 41 -14.43 15.77 0.31
CA SER A 41 -14.13 17.06 -0.33
C SER A 41 -14.03 16.99 -1.87
N GLY A 42 -14.28 15.83 -2.48
CA GLY A 42 -14.32 15.64 -3.94
C GLY A 42 -13.00 15.20 -4.57
N VAL A 43 -12.00 14.77 -3.79
CA VAL A 43 -10.76 14.20 -4.35
C VAL A 43 -11.05 12.79 -4.89
N SER A 44 -10.68 12.54 -6.14
CA SER A 44 -10.81 11.20 -6.73
C SER A 44 -9.78 10.22 -6.17
N LEU A 45 -10.14 8.94 -6.04
CA LEU A 45 -9.26 7.89 -5.54
C LEU A 45 -7.93 7.76 -6.33
N PRO A 46 -7.92 7.83 -7.68
CA PRO A 46 -6.67 7.79 -8.43
C PRO A 46 -5.77 9.00 -8.16
N ALA A 47 -6.34 10.19 -7.96
CA ALA A 47 -5.57 11.38 -7.63
C ALA A 47 -4.89 11.24 -6.25
N PHE A 48 -5.59 10.67 -5.27
CA PHE A 48 -5.04 10.36 -3.95
C PHE A 48 -3.82 9.43 -4.04
N TRP A 49 -3.94 8.30 -4.75
CA TRP A 49 -2.84 7.34 -4.87
C TRP A 49 -1.67 7.87 -5.69
N LEU A 50 -1.94 8.58 -6.79
CA LEU A 50 -0.90 9.15 -7.62
C LEU A 50 -0.12 10.24 -6.87
N SER A 51 -0.82 11.09 -6.10
CA SER A 51 -0.17 12.12 -5.27
C SER A 51 0.75 11.49 -4.23
N ASN A 52 0.29 10.47 -3.51
CA ASN A 52 1.11 9.73 -2.55
C ASN A 52 2.33 9.08 -3.21
N TYR A 53 2.13 8.43 -4.37
CA TYR A 53 3.22 7.77 -5.09
C TYR A 53 4.30 8.74 -5.55
N LEU A 54 3.89 9.88 -6.11
CA LEU A 54 4.85 10.91 -6.53
C LEU A 54 5.59 11.53 -5.35
N TRP A 55 4.90 11.74 -4.22
CA TRP A 55 5.52 12.25 -3.00
C TRP A 55 6.55 11.27 -2.44
N ASP A 56 6.21 9.99 -2.32
CA ASP A 56 7.12 8.98 -1.79
C ASP A 56 8.33 8.77 -2.69
N LEU A 57 8.16 8.84 -4.02
CA LEU A 57 9.27 8.82 -4.97
C LEU A 57 10.16 10.07 -4.85
N MET A 58 9.57 11.24 -4.61
CA MET A 58 10.33 12.47 -4.37
C MET A 58 11.20 12.33 -3.12
N ILE A 59 10.66 11.79 -2.03
CA ILE A 59 11.43 11.53 -0.81
C ILE A 59 12.47 10.44 -1.03
N TYR A 60 12.17 9.41 -1.84
CA TYR A 60 13.10 8.34 -2.20
C TYR A 60 14.34 8.83 -2.97
N ILE A 61 14.24 9.93 -3.72
CA ILE A 61 15.40 10.50 -4.45
C ILE A 61 16.57 10.81 -3.49
N VAL A 62 16.30 11.18 -2.24
CA VAL A 62 17.34 11.49 -1.25
C VAL A 62 18.19 10.26 -0.87
N PRO A 63 17.61 9.13 -0.37
CA PRO A 63 18.38 7.92 -0.11
C PRO A 63 18.95 7.27 -1.38
N PHE A 64 18.26 7.40 -2.53
CA PHE A 64 18.79 6.96 -3.82
C PHE A 64 20.09 7.69 -4.18
N ALA A 65 20.07 9.03 -4.21
CA ALA A 65 21.22 9.83 -4.57
C ALA A 65 22.36 9.61 -3.56
N SER A 66 22.06 9.53 -2.27
CA SER A 66 23.08 9.30 -1.24
C SER A 66 23.76 7.94 -1.42
N ALA A 67 23.00 6.86 -1.72
CA ALA A 67 23.57 5.54 -1.97
C ALA A 67 24.50 5.53 -3.19
N ILE A 68 24.07 6.14 -4.31
CA ILE A 68 24.90 6.21 -5.52
C ILE A 68 26.18 7.03 -5.30
N ILE A 69 26.07 8.17 -4.61
CA ILE A 69 27.22 9.01 -4.27
C ILE A 69 28.20 8.25 -3.38
N LEU A 70 27.72 7.55 -2.34
CA LEU A 70 28.58 6.78 -1.44
C LEU A 70 29.25 5.60 -2.17
N ILE A 71 28.52 4.86 -3.01
CA ILE A 71 29.10 3.77 -3.81
C ILE A 71 30.24 4.28 -4.70
N LYS A 72 30.06 5.45 -5.31
CA LYS A 72 31.08 6.08 -6.16
C LYS A 72 32.24 6.64 -5.34
N LEU A 73 31.97 7.27 -4.18
CA LEU A 73 32.99 7.89 -3.34
C LEU A 73 33.93 6.87 -2.70
N PHE A 74 33.39 5.73 -2.27
CA PHE A 74 34.19 4.63 -1.70
C PHE A 74 34.80 3.70 -2.77
N ASP A 75 34.61 4.02 -4.06
CA ASP A 75 35.07 3.27 -5.23
C ASP A 75 34.97 1.74 -5.08
N ILE A 76 33.74 1.27 -4.87
CA ILE A 76 33.48 -0.18 -4.81
C ILE A 76 33.60 -0.73 -6.23
N ALA A 77 34.80 -1.17 -6.63
CA ALA A 77 35.14 -1.56 -8.00
C ALA A 77 34.11 -2.49 -8.69
N ALA A 78 33.60 -3.48 -7.96
CA ALA A 78 32.58 -4.42 -8.46
C ALA A 78 31.23 -3.77 -8.80
N LEU A 79 30.93 -2.59 -8.24
CA LEU A 79 29.69 -1.84 -8.46
C LEU A 79 29.92 -0.59 -9.33
N THR A 80 31.09 0.03 -9.27
CA THR A 80 31.45 1.22 -10.04
C THR A 80 32.00 0.88 -11.43
N GLY A 81 32.47 -0.34 -11.65
CA GLY A 81 33.13 -0.73 -12.89
C GLY A 81 34.45 0.01 -13.13
N SER A 82 35.18 0.32 -12.05
CA SER A 82 36.49 0.96 -12.13
C SER A 82 37.52 0.05 -12.83
N SER A 83 38.69 0.60 -13.18
CA SER A 83 39.75 -0.11 -13.91
C SER A 83 40.24 -1.39 -13.21
N ASP A 84 40.00 -1.49 -11.92
CA ASP A 84 40.45 -2.59 -11.07
C ASP A 84 39.46 -3.77 -11.09
N CYS A 85 38.32 -3.63 -11.76
CA CYS A 85 37.32 -4.68 -11.91
C CYS A 85 37.59 -5.56 -13.14
N ALA A 86 37.85 -6.84 -12.93
CA ALA A 86 38.19 -7.81 -13.97
C ALA A 86 36.99 -8.28 -14.82
N SER A 87 35.81 -8.38 -14.21
CA SER A 87 34.58 -8.86 -14.85
C SER A 87 33.66 -7.75 -15.37
N CYS A 88 33.94 -6.49 -15.03
CA CYS A 88 33.05 -5.37 -15.31
C CYS A 88 33.04 -4.95 -16.79
N THR A 89 31.94 -4.32 -17.18
CA THR A 89 31.76 -3.65 -18.47
C THR A 89 31.44 -2.17 -18.24
N SER A 90 31.43 -1.37 -19.31
CA SER A 90 30.98 0.03 -19.24
C SER A 90 29.54 0.19 -18.74
N SER A 91 28.77 -0.91 -18.73
CA SER A 91 27.37 -0.97 -18.34
C SER A 91 27.17 -1.24 -16.84
N THR A 92 28.22 -1.58 -16.08
CA THR A 92 28.09 -1.99 -14.66
C THR A 92 27.49 -0.89 -13.79
N PHE A 93 28.05 0.31 -13.81
CA PHE A 93 27.53 1.42 -12.99
C PHE A 93 26.12 1.88 -13.42
N PRO A 94 25.80 2.02 -14.73
CA PRO A 94 24.43 2.23 -15.18
C PRO A 94 23.44 1.16 -14.69
N ALA A 95 23.84 -0.12 -14.65
CA ALA A 95 22.98 -1.20 -14.16
C ALA A 95 22.69 -1.06 -12.66
N VAL A 96 23.68 -0.67 -11.85
CA VAL A 96 23.48 -0.36 -10.43
C VAL A 96 22.51 0.81 -10.25
N ILE A 97 22.68 1.90 -11.01
CA ILE A 97 21.76 3.05 -10.97
C ILE A 97 20.33 2.60 -11.31
N LEU A 98 20.16 1.81 -12.38
CA LEU A 98 18.86 1.29 -12.78
C LEU A 98 18.24 0.39 -11.71
N LEU A 99 19.03 -0.47 -11.07
CA LEU A 99 18.58 -1.34 -9.98
C LEU A 99 17.96 -0.52 -8.84
N PHE A 100 18.64 0.53 -8.39
CA PHE A 100 18.11 1.40 -7.34
C PHE A 100 16.86 2.18 -7.80
N LEU A 101 16.87 2.69 -9.04
CA LEU A 101 15.70 3.38 -9.59
C LEU A 101 14.45 2.47 -9.59
N LEU A 102 14.59 1.26 -10.12
CA LEU A 102 13.50 0.27 -10.15
C LEU A 102 13.11 -0.20 -8.76
N PHE A 103 14.06 -0.29 -7.82
CA PHE A 103 13.76 -0.58 -6.42
C PHE A 103 12.87 0.50 -5.80
N GLY A 104 13.16 1.79 -6.02
CA GLY A 104 12.30 2.89 -5.56
C GLY A 104 10.89 2.80 -6.11
N LEU A 105 10.76 2.50 -7.41
CA LEU A 105 9.45 2.34 -8.06
C LEU A 105 8.65 1.18 -7.48
N ALA A 106 9.31 0.07 -7.12
CA ALA A 106 8.68 -1.16 -6.62
C ALA A 106 8.42 -1.17 -5.11
N ILE A 107 9.28 -0.54 -4.31
CA ILE A 107 9.20 -0.60 -2.85
C ILE A 107 8.02 0.21 -2.30
N CYS A 108 7.67 1.33 -2.94
CA CYS A 108 6.50 2.13 -2.57
C CYS A 108 5.19 1.34 -2.69
N PRO A 109 4.79 0.77 -3.84
CA PRO A 109 3.55 0.01 -3.96
C PRO A 109 3.55 -1.28 -3.12
N PHE A 110 4.71 -1.93 -2.94
CA PHE A 110 4.85 -3.03 -1.99
C PHE A 110 4.48 -2.59 -0.56
N THR A 111 4.96 -1.42 -0.14
CA THR A 111 4.64 -0.83 1.17
C THR A 111 3.17 -0.42 1.26
N TYR A 112 2.55 0.01 0.17
CA TYR A 112 1.12 0.31 0.13
C TYR A 112 0.28 -0.94 0.38
N CYS A 113 0.64 -2.07 -0.22
CA CYS A 113 0.00 -3.35 0.07
C CYS A 113 0.14 -3.73 1.55
N MET A 114 1.35 -3.60 2.10
CA MET A 114 1.64 -3.87 3.52
C MET A 114 0.82 -3.00 4.47
N SER A 115 0.57 -1.73 4.11
CA SER A 115 -0.18 -0.79 4.96
C SER A 115 -1.58 -1.28 5.32
N TYR A 116 -2.22 -2.09 4.46
CA TYR A 116 -3.56 -2.65 4.72
C TYR A 116 -3.58 -3.75 5.79
N MET A 117 -2.42 -4.31 6.13
CA MET A 117 -2.30 -5.32 7.18
C MET A 117 -2.33 -4.71 8.59
N PHE A 118 -2.28 -3.38 8.70
CA PHE A 118 -2.13 -2.67 9.97
C PHE A 118 -3.25 -1.65 10.19
N ARG A 119 -3.63 -1.48 11.46
CA ARG A 119 -4.57 -0.45 11.92
C ARG A 119 -3.90 0.65 12.74
N GLU A 120 -2.80 0.32 13.40
CA GLU A 120 -2.06 1.24 14.27
C GLU A 120 -0.73 1.64 13.63
N HIS A 121 -0.46 2.94 13.55
CA HIS A 121 0.73 3.49 12.89
C HIS A 121 2.04 3.02 13.55
N ALA A 122 2.08 2.95 14.88
CA ALA A 122 3.28 2.52 15.62
C ALA A 122 3.61 1.04 15.34
N SER A 123 2.62 0.15 15.41
CA SER A 123 2.79 -1.26 15.06
C SER A 123 3.17 -1.43 13.59
N ALA A 124 2.52 -0.69 12.68
CA ALA A 124 2.84 -0.71 11.26
C ALA A 124 4.31 -0.41 10.99
N GLN A 125 4.85 0.62 11.66
CA GLN A 125 6.26 0.99 11.57
C GLN A 125 7.17 -0.16 12.02
N THR A 126 6.98 -0.68 13.24
CA THR A 126 7.84 -1.73 13.81
C THR A 126 7.81 -3.01 12.98
N TYR A 127 6.62 -3.49 12.62
CA TYR A 127 6.49 -4.73 11.86
C TYR A 127 6.99 -4.59 10.42
N THR A 128 6.79 -3.42 9.79
CA THR A 128 7.31 -3.19 8.42
C THR A 128 8.83 -3.21 8.39
N ILE A 129 9.51 -2.61 9.38
CA ILE A 129 10.97 -2.72 9.52
C ILE A 129 11.37 -4.19 9.69
N MET A 130 10.72 -4.91 10.62
CA MET A 130 11.04 -6.31 10.90
C MET A 130 10.87 -7.20 9.66
N ILE A 131 9.75 -7.06 8.94
CA ILE A 131 9.45 -7.87 7.75
C ILE A 131 10.43 -7.54 6.62
N ASN A 132 10.70 -6.26 6.35
CA ASN A 132 11.68 -5.89 5.33
C ASN A 132 13.09 -6.33 5.71
N PHE A 133 13.49 -6.24 6.98
CA PHE A 133 14.77 -6.75 7.43
C PHE A 133 14.88 -8.26 7.22
N LEU A 134 13.86 -9.04 7.61
CA LEU A 134 13.85 -10.49 7.43
C LEU A 134 13.90 -10.87 5.94
N ILE A 135 13.00 -10.30 5.13
CA ILE A 135 12.88 -10.66 3.72
C ILE A 135 14.06 -10.11 2.90
N GLY A 136 14.56 -8.93 3.22
CA GLY A 136 15.64 -8.28 2.49
C GLY A 136 17.04 -8.77 2.89
N VAL A 137 17.31 -8.94 4.18
CA VAL A 137 18.67 -9.24 4.68
C VAL A 137 18.82 -10.72 4.99
N VAL A 138 17.91 -11.31 5.77
CA VAL A 138 18.05 -12.72 6.18
C VAL A 138 17.92 -13.65 4.97
N LEU A 139 16.91 -13.45 4.12
CA LEU A 139 16.78 -14.26 2.90
C LEU A 139 17.94 -14.05 1.93
N LEU A 140 18.51 -12.84 1.84
CA LEU A 140 19.70 -12.58 1.03
C LEU A 140 20.89 -13.42 1.51
N VAL A 141 21.15 -13.46 2.83
CA VAL A 141 22.22 -14.28 3.41
C VAL A 141 21.95 -15.77 3.21
N VAL A 142 20.70 -16.21 3.38
CA VAL A 142 20.30 -17.60 3.12
C VAL A 142 20.52 -17.97 1.66
N SER A 143 20.08 -17.13 0.72
CA SER A 143 20.29 -17.29 -0.73
C SER A 143 21.77 -17.45 -1.07
N PHE A 144 22.60 -16.56 -0.51
CA PHE A 144 24.04 -16.58 -0.71
C PHE A 144 24.70 -17.90 -0.24
N ILE A 145 24.31 -18.38 0.95
CA ILE A 145 24.84 -19.65 1.49
C ILE A 145 24.39 -20.81 0.60
N LEU A 146 23.12 -20.84 0.18
CA LEU A 146 22.57 -21.92 -0.65
C LEU A 146 23.14 -21.94 -2.07
N ASP A 147 23.50 -20.79 -2.65
CA ASP A 147 24.17 -20.73 -3.96
C ASP A 147 25.64 -21.16 -3.90
N THR A 148 26.32 -20.88 -2.77
CA THR A 148 27.72 -21.25 -2.59
C THR A 148 27.93 -22.76 -2.49
N VAL A 149 26.94 -23.49 -1.96
CA VAL A 149 26.99 -24.95 -1.81
C VAL A 149 26.36 -25.63 -3.03
N LYS A 150 27.19 -26.31 -3.85
CA LYS A 150 26.76 -26.97 -5.10
C LYS A 150 25.56 -27.91 -4.93
N SER A 151 25.43 -28.58 -3.79
CA SER A 151 24.33 -29.52 -3.52
C SER A 151 22.97 -28.84 -3.31
N THR A 152 22.94 -27.56 -2.94
CA THR A 152 21.71 -26.81 -2.59
C THR A 152 21.30 -25.79 -3.64
N GLN A 153 22.11 -25.61 -4.68
CA GLN A 153 21.89 -24.59 -5.72
C GLN A 153 20.57 -24.79 -6.48
N SER A 154 20.15 -26.04 -6.73
CA SER A 154 18.88 -26.33 -7.38
C SER A 154 17.67 -25.90 -6.54
N ALA A 155 17.74 -26.10 -5.22
CA ALA A 155 16.72 -25.62 -4.29
C ALA A 155 16.70 -24.09 -4.24
N ASN A 156 17.87 -23.45 -4.28
CA ASN A 156 17.97 -21.99 -4.32
C ASN A 156 17.25 -21.40 -5.54
N ASN A 157 17.44 -21.98 -6.72
CA ASN A 157 16.78 -21.51 -7.95
C ASN A 157 15.26 -21.54 -7.86
N ALA A 158 14.68 -22.54 -7.18
CA ALA A 158 13.24 -22.60 -6.95
C ALA A 158 12.78 -21.55 -5.92
N LEU A 159 13.56 -21.33 -4.85
CA LEU A 159 13.25 -20.37 -3.79
C LEU A 159 13.39 -18.91 -4.26
N LEU A 160 14.35 -18.63 -5.16
CA LEU A 160 14.56 -17.33 -5.76
C LEU A 160 13.30 -16.81 -6.46
N PHE A 161 12.51 -17.68 -7.07
CA PHE A 161 11.23 -17.28 -7.67
C PHE A 161 10.29 -16.61 -6.64
N LEU A 162 10.24 -17.14 -5.42
CA LEU A 162 9.42 -16.60 -4.35
C LEU A 162 10.06 -15.36 -3.72
N TRP A 163 11.37 -15.40 -3.46
CA TRP A 163 12.06 -14.28 -2.81
C TRP A 163 12.08 -13.02 -3.67
N ARG A 164 12.08 -13.16 -5.00
CA ARG A 164 12.01 -12.05 -5.95
C ARG A 164 10.70 -11.26 -5.92
N PHE A 165 9.66 -11.72 -5.23
CA PHE A 165 8.49 -10.89 -4.95
C PHE A 165 8.78 -9.76 -3.96
N SER A 166 9.90 -9.80 -3.24
CA SER A 166 10.36 -8.69 -2.40
C SER A 166 11.27 -7.75 -3.18
N PRO A 167 10.91 -6.46 -3.32
CA PRO A 167 11.78 -5.48 -3.96
C PRO A 167 13.13 -5.35 -3.25
N LEU A 168 13.14 -5.44 -1.92
CA LEU A 168 14.35 -5.30 -1.12
C LEU A 168 15.29 -6.50 -1.28
N PHE A 169 14.73 -7.72 -1.41
CA PHE A 169 15.52 -8.89 -1.78
C PHE A 169 16.15 -8.71 -3.16
N ASN A 170 15.42 -8.22 -4.17
CA ASN A 170 15.94 -7.99 -5.52
C ASN A 170 17.10 -6.98 -5.53
N LEU A 171 17.00 -5.89 -4.76
CA LEU A 171 18.08 -4.93 -4.59
C LEU A 171 19.33 -5.62 -4.03
N GLY A 172 19.18 -6.38 -2.95
CA GLY A 172 20.30 -7.09 -2.33
C GLY A 172 20.92 -8.16 -3.23
N ASN A 173 20.09 -8.99 -3.85
CA ASN A 173 20.52 -10.10 -4.70
C ASN A 173 21.21 -9.59 -5.96
N GLY A 174 20.70 -8.53 -6.58
CA GLY A 174 21.32 -7.91 -7.77
C GLY A 174 22.71 -7.34 -7.47
N LEU A 175 22.87 -6.63 -6.36
CA LEU A 175 24.20 -6.15 -5.93
C LEU A 175 25.14 -7.31 -5.58
N MET A 176 24.62 -8.35 -4.91
CA MET A 176 25.40 -9.51 -4.50
C MET A 176 25.90 -10.32 -5.72
N ASN A 177 25.06 -10.49 -6.74
CA ASN A 177 25.42 -11.21 -7.96
C ASN A 177 26.54 -10.50 -8.74
N LEU A 178 26.56 -9.16 -8.77
CA LEU A 178 27.68 -8.40 -9.34
C LEU A 178 28.99 -8.65 -8.57
N VAL A 179 28.93 -8.58 -7.24
CA VAL A 179 30.10 -8.86 -6.39
C VAL A 179 30.59 -10.30 -6.56
N MET A 180 29.67 -11.26 -6.69
CA MET A 180 30.01 -12.66 -6.92
C MET A 180 30.59 -12.92 -8.32
N ALA A 181 30.08 -12.24 -9.35
CA ALA A 181 30.62 -12.33 -10.70
C ALA A 181 32.08 -11.87 -10.74
N GLU A 182 32.39 -10.78 -10.05
CA GLU A 182 33.75 -10.28 -9.90
C GLU A 182 34.64 -11.23 -9.10
N ALA A 183 34.17 -11.70 -7.94
CA ALA A 183 34.91 -12.64 -7.12
C ALA A 183 35.26 -13.94 -7.88
N LYS A 184 34.34 -14.46 -8.71
CA LYS A 184 34.56 -15.62 -9.57
C LYS A 184 35.59 -15.33 -10.67
N ALA A 185 35.50 -14.18 -11.33
CA ALA A 185 36.43 -13.80 -12.40
C ALA A 185 37.87 -13.65 -11.90
N VAL A 186 38.05 -13.01 -10.74
CA VAL A 186 39.35 -12.88 -10.07
C VAL A 186 39.88 -14.25 -9.64
N SER A 187 39.06 -15.07 -8.99
CA SER A 187 39.49 -16.38 -8.47
C SER A 187 39.90 -17.35 -9.58
N GLN A 188 39.22 -17.30 -10.73
CA GLN A 188 39.50 -18.17 -11.88
C GLN A 188 40.51 -17.57 -12.86
N SER A 189 41.01 -16.34 -12.60
CA SER A 189 41.86 -15.57 -13.53
C SER A 189 41.28 -15.48 -14.96
N THR A 190 39.97 -15.62 -15.09
CA THR A 190 39.27 -15.50 -16.36
C THR A 190 38.97 -14.02 -16.57
N GLY A 191 39.61 -13.37 -17.55
CA GLY A 191 39.26 -12.02 -18.00
C GLY A 191 37.91 -11.94 -18.72
N LYS A 192 36.96 -12.82 -18.38
CA LYS A 192 35.64 -12.90 -18.98
C LYS A 192 34.78 -11.79 -18.40
N LYS A 193 34.46 -10.81 -19.24
CA LYS A 193 33.52 -9.74 -18.89
C LYS A 193 32.10 -10.29 -18.89
N ASN A 194 31.37 -10.05 -17.81
CA ASN A 194 29.96 -10.44 -17.69
C ASN A 194 29.10 -9.20 -17.95
N ASP A 195 28.07 -9.35 -18.78
CA ASP A 195 27.08 -8.29 -18.98
C ASP A 195 26.21 -8.19 -17.71
N PRO A 196 26.19 -7.02 -17.02
CA PRO A 196 25.37 -6.81 -15.84
C PRO A 196 23.88 -7.09 -16.08
N PHE A 197 23.38 -6.81 -17.28
CA PHE A 197 21.98 -7.00 -17.63
C PHE A 197 21.62 -8.46 -17.96
N SER A 198 22.61 -9.35 -18.03
CA SER A 198 22.36 -10.77 -18.24
C SER A 198 21.53 -11.36 -17.11
N THR A 199 20.72 -12.36 -17.45
CA THR A 199 19.90 -13.12 -16.49
C THR A 199 20.72 -13.86 -15.45
N ASP A 200 22.00 -14.11 -15.75
CA ASP A 200 22.95 -14.76 -14.83
C ASP A 200 23.49 -13.79 -13.77
N VAL A 201 23.36 -12.47 -13.97
CA VAL A 201 23.83 -11.43 -13.04
C VAL A 201 22.67 -10.74 -12.35
N MET A 202 21.98 -9.79 -12.98
CA MET A 202 20.83 -9.10 -12.35
C MET A 202 19.61 -8.92 -13.26
N GLY A 203 19.61 -9.49 -14.46
CA GLY A 203 18.53 -9.32 -15.43
C GLY A 203 17.16 -9.75 -14.89
N PHE A 204 17.10 -10.86 -14.15
CA PHE A 204 15.85 -11.29 -13.53
C PHE A 204 15.40 -10.33 -12.42
N GLU A 205 16.30 -9.88 -11.57
CA GLU A 205 16.01 -8.94 -10.47
C GLU A 205 15.40 -7.65 -11.02
N LEU A 206 15.94 -7.11 -12.12
CA LEU A 206 15.39 -5.94 -12.80
C LEU A 206 13.98 -6.18 -13.36
N ILE A 207 13.76 -7.33 -14.02
CA ILE A 207 12.44 -7.70 -14.56
C ILE A 207 11.41 -7.81 -13.42
N TYR A 208 11.77 -8.47 -12.32
CA TYR A 208 10.87 -8.62 -11.18
C TYR A 208 10.55 -7.29 -10.51
N LEU A 209 11.50 -6.34 -10.45
CA LEU A 209 11.20 -4.99 -9.93
C LEU A 209 10.18 -4.24 -10.79
N VAL A 210 10.26 -4.35 -12.12
CA VAL A 210 9.25 -3.77 -13.02
C VAL A 210 7.89 -4.45 -12.81
N LEU A 211 7.86 -5.78 -12.78
CA LEU A 211 6.61 -6.54 -12.59
C LEU A 211 5.97 -6.26 -11.23
N THR A 212 6.74 -6.27 -10.16
CA THR A 212 6.25 -6.01 -8.80
C THR A 212 5.75 -4.58 -8.63
N THR A 213 6.34 -3.59 -9.32
CA THR A 213 5.80 -2.22 -9.38
C THR A 213 4.35 -2.22 -9.90
N ILE A 214 4.11 -2.90 -11.02
CA ILE A 214 2.79 -2.96 -11.65
C ILE A 214 1.81 -3.77 -10.80
N ILE A 215 2.23 -4.97 -10.37
CA ILE A 215 1.37 -5.90 -9.63
C ILE A 215 0.97 -5.31 -8.28
N PHE A 216 1.92 -4.84 -7.48
CA PHE A 216 1.60 -4.24 -6.18
C PHE A 216 0.91 -2.90 -6.31
N GLY A 217 1.20 -2.11 -7.35
CA GLY A 217 0.51 -0.85 -7.61
C GLY A 217 -0.97 -1.08 -7.90
N ALA A 218 -1.26 -2.02 -8.81
CA ALA A 218 -2.63 -2.42 -9.13
C ALA A 218 -3.33 -3.06 -7.92
N LEU A 219 -2.63 -3.89 -7.15
CA LEU A 219 -3.19 -4.52 -5.95
C LEU A 219 -3.52 -3.49 -4.87
N ALA A 220 -2.65 -2.53 -4.59
CA ALA A 220 -2.89 -1.48 -3.60
C ALA A 220 -4.13 -0.66 -3.96
N VAL A 221 -4.22 -0.15 -5.19
CA VAL A 221 -5.37 0.61 -5.67
C VAL A 221 -6.64 -0.26 -5.72
N GLY A 222 -6.52 -1.52 -6.14
CA GLY A 222 -7.64 -2.45 -6.21
C GLY A 222 -8.22 -2.81 -4.84
N ILE A 223 -7.35 -3.06 -3.84
CA ILE A 223 -7.77 -3.25 -2.44
C ILE A 223 -8.50 -2.00 -1.95
N ASP A 224 -7.96 -0.82 -2.23
CA ASP A 224 -8.59 0.42 -1.81
C ASP A 224 -9.97 0.63 -2.40
N TYR A 225 -10.10 0.41 -3.71
CA TYR A 225 -11.37 0.51 -4.41
C TYR A 225 -12.41 -0.46 -3.82
N ALA A 226 -12.00 -1.70 -3.53
CA ALA A 226 -12.86 -2.70 -2.91
C ALA A 226 -13.28 -2.36 -1.47
N LEU A 227 -12.44 -1.65 -0.71
CA LEU A 227 -12.74 -1.23 0.65
C LEU A 227 -13.56 0.06 0.71
N THR A 228 -13.35 0.99 -0.23
CA THR A 228 -14.02 2.29 -0.28
C THR A 228 -15.41 2.21 -0.92
N PHE A 229 -15.61 1.40 -1.98
CA PHE A 229 -16.90 1.33 -2.66
C PHE A 229 -17.78 0.18 -2.13
N PRO A 230 -18.92 0.47 -1.46
CA PRO A 230 -19.73 -0.52 -0.72
C PRO A 230 -20.49 -1.55 -1.56
N GLN A 231 -20.60 -1.36 -2.87
CA GLN A 231 -21.37 -2.27 -3.75
C GLN A 231 -20.86 -3.72 -3.67
N ILE A 232 -19.58 -3.92 -3.35
CA ILE A 232 -18.96 -5.25 -3.17
C ILE A 232 -19.19 -5.79 -1.74
N LYS A 233 -19.29 -4.91 -0.74
CA LYS A 233 -19.48 -5.27 0.67
C LYS A 233 -20.92 -5.70 0.96
N ASN A 234 -21.88 -5.08 0.29
CA ASN A 234 -23.31 -5.40 0.40
C ASN A 234 -23.69 -6.78 -0.16
N MET A 235 -22.85 -7.42 -1.00
CA MET A 235 -23.05 -8.83 -1.39
C MET A 235 -22.68 -9.84 -0.30
N THR A 236 -22.01 -9.41 0.78
CA THR A 236 -21.55 -10.29 1.88
C THR A 236 -22.21 -10.01 3.22
N ALA A 237 -22.92 -8.89 3.35
CA ALA A 237 -23.77 -8.62 4.49
C ALA A 237 -25.06 -9.43 4.33
N GLY A 238 -25.10 -10.59 5.00
CA GLY A 238 -26.35 -11.34 5.14
C GLY A 238 -27.44 -10.46 5.73
N ASP A 239 -28.68 -10.75 5.37
CA ASP A 239 -29.86 -10.03 5.83
C ASP A 239 -29.92 -10.09 7.38
N HIS A 240 -29.59 -8.98 8.02
CA HIS A 240 -29.64 -8.84 9.47
C HIS A 240 -30.98 -8.18 9.83
N SER A 241 -32.07 -8.92 9.62
CA SER A 241 -33.38 -8.57 10.14
C SER A 241 -33.40 -8.78 11.65
N VAL A 242 -33.09 -7.71 12.39
CA VAL A 242 -33.36 -7.63 13.82
C VAL A 242 -34.75 -7.04 13.98
N ASP A 243 -35.64 -7.69 14.72
CA ASP A 243 -36.90 -7.08 15.14
C ASP A 243 -36.58 -5.97 16.13
N ASP A 244 -36.90 -4.73 15.75
CA ASP A 244 -36.77 -3.59 16.63
C ASP A 244 -37.83 -3.70 17.74
N GLU A 245 -37.46 -3.35 18.98
CA GLU A 245 -38.46 -3.21 20.06
C GLU A 245 -39.53 -2.21 19.60
N ASN A 246 -40.81 -2.52 19.88
CA ASN A 246 -41.94 -1.65 19.55
C ASN A 246 -41.76 -0.28 20.22
N HIS A 247 -41.18 0.66 19.48
CA HIS A 247 -41.13 2.06 19.82
C HIS A 247 -42.35 2.73 19.20
N VAL A 248 -43.08 3.51 20.01
CA VAL A 248 -44.18 4.32 19.49
C VAL A 248 -43.55 5.60 19.00
N ASP A 249 -43.45 5.75 17.68
CA ASP A 249 -42.99 6.98 17.07
C ASP A 249 -43.98 8.11 17.35
N ASP A 250 -43.45 9.31 17.56
CA ASP A 250 -44.28 10.51 17.74
C ASP A 250 -45.04 10.84 16.45
N ILE A 251 -46.19 11.50 16.60
CA ILE A 251 -47.11 11.79 15.49
C ILE A 251 -46.44 12.67 14.41
N ASP A 252 -45.51 13.53 14.78
CA ASP A 252 -44.74 14.36 13.86
C ASP A 252 -43.69 13.57 13.08
N VAL A 253 -43.02 12.61 13.73
CA VAL A 253 -42.07 11.67 13.08
C VAL A 253 -42.80 10.83 12.02
N GLU A 254 -43.95 10.26 12.37
CA GLU A 254 -44.76 9.47 11.44
C GLU A 254 -45.25 10.31 10.25
N LYS A 255 -45.68 11.56 10.50
CA LYS A 255 -46.08 12.48 9.43
C LYS A 255 -44.92 12.84 8.50
N GLU A 256 -43.73 13.03 9.06
CA GLU A 256 -42.53 13.32 8.28
C GLU A 256 -42.11 12.11 7.44
N ALA A 257 -42.13 10.91 8.01
CA ALA A 257 -41.89 9.67 7.28
C ALA A 257 -42.88 9.51 6.11
N GLN A 258 -44.16 9.77 6.33
CA GLN A 258 -45.18 9.78 5.27
C GLN A 258 -44.93 10.87 4.22
N ARG A 259 -44.48 12.07 4.63
CA ARG A 259 -44.11 13.15 3.70
C ARG A 259 -42.98 12.71 2.77
N VAL A 260 -41.93 12.11 3.32
CA VAL A 260 -40.79 11.59 2.54
C VAL A 260 -41.23 10.43 1.63
N ALA A 261 -42.02 9.49 2.14
CA ALA A 261 -42.54 8.36 1.37
C ALA A 261 -43.47 8.78 0.22
N SER A 262 -44.23 9.86 0.39
CA SER A 262 -45.10 10.41 -0.66
C SER A 262 -44.38 11.16 -1.78
N GLY A 263 -43.04 11.34 -1.68
CA GLY A 263 -42.24 12.10 -2.64
C GLY A 263 -42.31 13.62 -2.44
N ALA A 264 -43.05 14.11 -1.45
CA ALA A 264 -43.13 15.54 -1.15
C ALA A 264 -41.80 16.15 -0.65
N ALA A 265 -40.81 15.30 -0.34
CA ALA A 265 -39.45 15.69 0.05
C ALA A 265 -38.42 15.56 -1.10
N ASP A 266 -38.82 15.25 -2.33
CA ASP A 266 -37.87 15.02 -3.44
C ASP A 266 -37.08 16.27 -3.86
N GLY A 267 -37.61 17.45 -3.55
CA GLY A 267 -36.95 18.75 -3.76
C GLY A 267 -36.13 19.24 -2.57
N ASP A 268 -36.09 18.47 -1.47
CA ASP A 268 -35.34 18.84 -0.27
C ASP A 268 -33.82 18.69 -0.53
N MET A 269 -33.03 19.48 0.19
CA MET A 269 -31.57 19.50 0.02
C MET A 269 -30.94 18.22 0.58
N ILE A 270 -31.49 17.68 1.66
CA ILE A 270 -31.15 16.35 2.19
C ILE A 270 -32.45 15.57 2.27
N LYS A 271 -32.43 14.33 1.81
CA LYS A 271 -33.56 13.40 1.95
C LYS A 271 -33.03 12.04 2.40
N LEU A 272 -33.55 11.57 3.52
CA LEU A 272 -33.34 10.25 4.07
C LEU A 272 -34.63 9.45 3.95
N HIS A 273 -34.55 8.23 3.45
CA HIS A 273 -35.72 7.37 3.30
C HIS A 273 -35.44 5.97 3.84
N ASN A 274 -36.11 5.64 4.94
CA ASN A 274 -36.00 4.39 5.69
C ASN A 274 -34.56 3.97 5.97
N LEU A 275 -33.72 4.96 6.30
CA LEU A 275 -32.30 4.75 6.52
C LEU A 275 -32.10 3.90 7.79
N ARG A 276 -31.41 2.77 7.66
CA ARG A 276 -31.25 1.81 8.74
C ARG A 276 -29.81 1.31 8.82
N LYS A 277 -29.34 1.08 10.05
CA LYS A 277 -28.02 0.49 10.29
C LYS A 277 -28.09 -0.55 11.40
N VAL A 278 -27.67 -1.77 11.07
CA VAL A 278 -27.54 -2.88 12.02
C VAL A 278 -26.09 -3.38 12.02
N TYR A 279 -25.48 -3.44 13.20
CA TYR A 279 -24.13 -3.95 13.38
C TYR A 279 -24.10 -5.48 13.55
N LYS A 280 -22.95 -6.09 13.27
CA LYS A 280 -22.68 -7.51 13.55
C LYS A 280 -22.91 -7.77 15.04
N GLY A 281 -23.84 -8.65 15.36
CA GLY A 281 -24.33 -8.86 16.74
C GLY A 281 -25.78 -8.43 16.94
N GLY A 282 -26.46 -7.94 15.91
CA GLY A 282 -27.90 -7.68 15.94
C GLY A 282 -28.30 -6.40 16.67
N LYS A 283 -27.36 -5.46 16.86
CA LYS A 283 -27.67 -4.15 17.46
C LYS A 283 -28.04 -3.17 16.34
N ALA A 284 -29.30 -2.73 16.33
CA ALA A 284 -29.75 -1.62 15.48
C ALA A 284 -29.23 -0.30 16.06
N ALA A 285 -28.42 0.41 15.27
CA ALA A 285 -27.90 1.73 15.61
C ALA A 285 -28.79 2.85 15.06
N VAL A 286 -29.39 2.64 13.89
CA VAL A 286 -30.31 3.57 13.22
C VAL A 286 -31.53 2.78 12.79
N ARG A 287 -32.73 3.27 13.12
CA ARG A 287 -34.01 2.57 12.92
C ARG A 287 -34.90 3.32 11.93
N ASN A 288 -34.84 2.92 10.66
CA ASN A 288 -35.72 3.39 9.58
C ASN A 288 -35.95 4.91 9.53
N LEU A 289 -34.88 5.68 9.70
CA LEU A 289 -34.95 7.14 9.73
C LEU A 289 -35.39 7.69 8.36
N SER A 290 -36.51 8.40 8.36
CA SER A 290 -37.05 9.10 7.19
C SER A 290 -37.21 10.58 7.51
N PHE A 291 -36.51 11.43 6.76
CA PHE A 291 -36.43 12.87 7.05
C PHE A 291 -36.04 13.66 5.80
N GLY A 292 -36.63 14.84 5.59
CA GLY A 292 -36.23 15.77 4.54
C GLY A 292 -35.89 17.15 5.10
N LEU A 293 -34.76 17.71 4.67
CA LEU A 293 -34.28 19.04 5.07
C LEU A 293 -34.34 20.03 3.90
N LYS A 294 -35.09 21.12 4.05
CA LYS A 294 -35.19 22.13 2.99
C LYS A 294 -33.95 23.01 2.95
N ARG A 295 -33.75 23.65 1.80
CA ARG A 295 -32.68 24.63 1.63
C ARG A 295 -32.89 25.82 2.56
N GLY A 296 -31.88 26.14 3.37
CA GLY A 296 -31.89 27.26 4.31
C GLY A 296 -32.37 26.91 5.72
N GLU A 297 -32.75 25.65 5.97
CA GLU A 297 -33.02 25.15 7.32
C GLU A 297 -31.72 24.66 7.97
N CYS A 298 -31.56 24.91 9.26
CA CYS A 298 -30.48 24.35 10.07
C CYS A 298 -31.01 23.15 10.84
N PHE A 299 -30.34 22.02 10.70
CA PHE A 299 -30.63 20.79 11.43
C PHE A 299 -29.41 20.39 12.24
N GLY A 300 -29.63 19.78 13.40
CA GLY A 300 -28.58 19.23 14.23
C GLY A 300 -29.04 17.92 14.84
N PHE A 301 -28.18 16.91 14.79
CA PHE A 301 -28.42 15.66 15.47
C PHE A 301 -28.19 15.84 16.97
N LEU A 302 -29.18 15.41 17.76
CA LEU A 302 -29.08 15.39 19.21
C LEU A 302 -29.19 13.93 19.66
N GLY A 303 -28.05 13.26 19.80
CA GLY A 303 -28.00 11.85 20.14
C GLY A 303 -26.70 11.46 20.83
N ILE A 304 -26.73 10.34 21.55
CA ILE A 304 -25.54 9.71 22.15
C ILE A 304 -24.76 8.90 21.08
N ASN A 305 -25.36 8.70 19.89
CA ASN A 305 -24.83 7.81 18.85
C ASN A 305 -24.42 8.63 17.62
N ASP A 306 -23.12 8.67 17.31
CA ASP A 306 -22.52 9.40 16.18
C ASP A 306 -22.75 8.72 14.79
N ASN A 307 -23.54 7.65 14.73
CA ASN A 307 -23.65 6.82 13.53
C ASN A 307 -24.49 7.46 12.41
N ASP A 308 -25.42 8.37 12.73
CA ASP A 308 -26.29 9.01 11.74
C ASP A 308 -25.51 9.97 10.83
N ASP A 309 -24.60 10.74 11.43
CA ASP A 309 -23.72 11.69 10.74
C ASP A 309 -22.71 10.96 9.84
N GLU A 310 -22.10 9.88 10.35
CA GLU A 310 -21.14 9.06 9.59
C GLU A 310 -21.77 8.38 8.36
N MET A 311 -23.09 8.12 8.40
CA MET A 311 -23.82 7.60 7.25
C MET A 311 -24.08 8.67 6.20
N LEU A 312 -24.32 9.92 6.62
CA LEU A 312 -24.48 11.05 5.71
C LEU A 312 -23.16 11.47 5.04
N THR A 313 -22.02 11.26 5.71
CA THR A 313 -20.69 11.53 5.13
C THR A 313 -20.16 10.36 4.30
N GLY A 314 -20.81 9.19 4.34
CA GLY A 314 -20.39 7.98 3.63
C GLY A 314 -19.25 7.21 4.31
N ASP A 315 -18.92 7.55 5.57
CA ASP A 315 -18.00 6.76 6.41
C ASP A 315 -18.61 5.40 6.77
N VAL A 316 -19.92 5.37 7.02
CA VAL A 316 -20.68 4.17 7.37
C VAL A 316 -21.76 3.86 6.34
N VAL A 317 -21.70 2.66 5.77
CA VAL A 317 -22.69 2.21 4.78
C VAL A 317 -24.01 1.83 5.47
N PRO A 318 -25.18 2.27 4.99
CA PRO A 318 -26.47 1.80 5.48
C PRO A 318 -26.65 0.28 5.30
N SER A 319 -27.37 -0.34 6.23
CA SER A 319 -27.87 -1.70 6.06
C SER A 319 -29.08 -1.75 5.13
N SER A 320 -29.94 -0.73 5.18
CA SER A 320 -31.05 -0.54 4.25
C SER A 320 -31.44 0.94 4.17
N GLY A 321 -32.28 1.27 3.19
CA GLY A 321 -32.72 2.64 2.92
C GLY A 321 -31.82 3.36 1.92
N SER A 322 -32.13 4.63 1.70
CA SER A 322 -31.41 5.51 0.77
C SER A 322 -31.27 6.90 1.36
N ALA A 323 -30.17 7.58 1.04
CA ALA A 323 -29.92 8.94 1.44
C ALA A 323 -29.49 9.74 0.21
N THR A 324 -30.03 10.94 0.03
CA THR A 324 -29.67 11.80 -1.10
C THR A 324 -29.34 13.20 -0.64
N LEU A 325 -28.25 13.75 -1.17
CA LEU A 325 -27.80 15.12 -0.95
C LEU A 325 -27.86 15.90 -2.27
N SER A 326 -28.71 16.94 -2.33
CA SER A 326 -28.95 17.75 -3.53
C SER A 326 -29.31 16.91 -4.78
N GLY A 327 -30.03 15.80 -4.57
CA GLY A 327 -30.42 14.86 -5.63
C GLY A 327 -29.35 13.82 -6.01
N PHE A 328 -28.17 13.83 -5.39
CA PHE A 328 -27.15 12.78 -5.56
C PHE A 328 -27.30 11.73 -4.47
N ASP A 329 -27.26 10.45 -4.85
CA ASP A 329 -27.23 9.31 -3.92
C ASP A 329 -25.87 9.27 -3.20
N ILE A 330 -25.89 9.08 -1.89
CA ILE A 330 -24.70 9.04 -1.02
C ILE A 330 -24.50 7.67 -0.38
#